data_AF-J3HDX3-F1
#
_entry.id   AF-J3HDX3-F1
#
_cell.length_a   1.000
_cell.length_b   1.000
_cell.length_c   1.000
_cell.angle_alpha   90.00
_cell.angle_beta   90.00
_cell.angle_gamma   90.00
#
_symmetry.space_group_name_H-M   'P 1'
#
loop_
_entity.id
_entity.type
_entity.pdbx_description
1 polymer ?
#
loop_
_entity_poly.entity_id
_entity_poly.type
_entity_poly.pdbx_seq_one_letter_code
_entity_poly.pdbx_strand_id
1 'polypeptide(L)' 'MTTIREAEEEYCRWSSPILLELKAREHQLDPAARQALQNILRERRLVDTGNPSGADRRKANQPADKSGK' A
#
# COMPACT_ATOMS: atom_id res chain seq x y z
N MET A 1 -4.94 19.56 15.75
CA MET A 1 -3.67 19.48 14.99
C MET A 1 -3.64 18.11 14.36
N THR A 2 -3.75 18.03 13.05
CA THR A 2 -3.60 16.77 12.32
C THR A 2 -2.15 16.33 12.42
N THR A 3 -1.92 15.10 12.83
CA THR A 3 -0.57 14.54 12.86
C THR A 3 -0.10 14.27 11.43
N ILE A 4 1.22 14.22 11.23
CA ILE A 4 1.81 13.82 9.94
C ILE A 4 1.25 12.46 9.50
N ARG A 5 1.10 11.52 10.45
CA ARG A 5 0.58 10.18 10.18
C ARG A 5 -0.85 10.21 9.64
N GLU A 6 -1.74 10.99 10.25
CA GLU A 6 -3.12 11.13 9.78
C GLU A 6 -3.18 11.74 8.37
N ALA A 7 -2.32 12.73 8.08
CA ALA A 7 -2.22 13.30 6.74
C ALA A 7 -1.69 12.29 5.70
N GLU A 8 -0.72 11.45 6.08
CA GLU A 8 -0.22 10.36 5.23
C GLU A 8 -1.28 9.30 4.97
N GLU A 9 -2.06 8.90 5.99
CA GLU A 9 -3.15 7.94 5.87
C GLU A 9 -4.24 8.45 4.92
N GLU A 10 -4.63 9.72 5.06
CA GLU A 10 -5.62 10.36 4.21
C GLU A 10 -5.12 10.49 2.76
N TYR A 11 -3.89 10.95 2.57
CA TYR A 11 -3.28 11.02 1.25
C TYR A 11 -3.22 9.63 0.59
N CYS A 12 -2.80 8.58 1.32
CA CYS A 12 -2.76 7.22 0.81
C CYS A 12 -4.16 6.72 0.42
N ARG A 13 -5.17 7.03 1.23
CA ARG A 13 -6.57 6.65 0.95
C ARG A 13 -7.09 7.28 -0.33
N TRP A 14 -6.87 8.58 -0.55
CA TRP A 14 -7.35 9.28 -1.74
C TRP A 14 -6.53 8.99 -3.00
N SER A 15 -5.23 8.74 -2.87
CA SER A 15 -4.36 8.49 -4.02
C SER A 15 -4.42 7.05 -4.55
N SER A 16 -4.73 6.06 -3.70
CA SER A 16 -4.88 4.65 -4.11
C SER A 16 -5.83 4.43 -5.29
N PRO A 17 -7.08 4.95 -5.29
CA PRO A 17 -7.99 4.77 -6.44
C PRO A 17 -7.45 5.43 -7.72
N ILE A 18 -6.77 6.58 -7.60
CA ILE A 18 -6.17 7.27 -8.76
C ILE A 18 -5.05 6.42 -9.38
N LEU A 19 -4.20 5.81 -8.56
CA LEU A 19 -3.10 4.97 -9.02
C LEU A 19 -3.60 3.68 -9.69
N LEU A 20 -4.68 3.08 -9.17
CA LEU A 20 -5.31 1.91 -9.78
C LEU A 20 -5.99 2.26 -11.11
N GLU A 21 -6.65 3.42 -11.20
CA GLU A 21 -7.22 3.92 -12.44
C GLU A 21 -6.11 4.17 -13.49
N LEU A 22 -5.00 4.79 -13.08
CA LEU A 22 -3.82 4.96 -13.93
C LEU A 22 -3.26 3.62 -14.42
N LYS A 23 -3.30 2.58 -13.58
CA LYS A 23 -2.86 1.23 -13.95
C LYS A 23 -3.77 0.62 -15.02
N ALA A 24 -5.08 0.78 -14.91
CA ALA A 24 -6.04 0.29 -15.90
C ALA A 24 -5.81 0.90 -17.30
N ARG A 25 -5.35 2.16 -17.34
CA ARG A 25 -5.02 2.88 -18.58
C ARG A 25 -3.52 2.99 -18.88
N GLU A 26 -2.70 2.10 -18.33
CA GLU A 26 -1.23 2.15 -18.50
C GLU A 26 -0.77 2.09 -19.96
N HIS A 27 -1.60 1.52 -20.83
CA HIS A 27 -1.36 1.43 -22.27
C HIS A 27 -1.28 2.81 -22.96
N GLN A 28 -1.89 3.84 -22.36
CA GLN A 28 -1.86 5.22 -22.83
C GLN A 28 -0.64 5.99 -22.31
N LEU A 29 0.12 5.40 -21.39
CA LEU A 29 1.31 6.01 -20.83
C LEU A 29 2.53 5.64 -21.67
N ASP A 30 3.40 6.63 -21.88
CA ASP A 30 4.74 6.42 -22.39
C ASP A 30 5.53 5.43 -21.51
N PRO A 31 6.55 4.75 -22.07
CA PRO A 31 7.29 3.71 -21.35
C PRO A 31 7.86 4.17 -20.00
N ALA A 32 8.39 5.40 -19.94
CA ALA A 32 8.95 5.96 -18.71
C ALA A 32 7.88 6.17 -17.63
N ALA A 33 6.72 6.71 -18.02
CA ALA A 33 5.59 6.92 -17.10
C ALA A 33 5.00 5.59 -16.61
N ARG A 34 4.94 4.59 -17.49
CA ARG A 34 4.51 3.22 -17.14
C ARG A 34 5.45 2.57 -16.11
N GLN A 35 6.76 2.71 -16.29
CA GLN A 35 7.74 2.19 -15.34
C GLN A 35 7.64 2.90 -13.99
N ALA A 36 7.50 4.23 -13.99
CA ALA A 36 7.33 5.00 -12.76
C ALA A 36 6.06 4.58 -12.00
N LEU A 37 4.93 4.43 -12.71
CA LEU A 37 3.68 3.96 -12.13
C LEU A 37 3.84 2.56 -11.51
N GLN A 38 4.51 1.63 -12.21
CA GLN A 38 4.74 0.28 -11.71
C GLN A 38 5.59 0.28 -10.43
N ASN A 39 6.58 1.16 -10.32
CA ASN A 39 7.40 1.30 -9.10
C ASN A 39 6.53 1.75 -7.92
N ILE A 40 5.75 2.82 -8.10
CA ILE A 40 4.86 3.36 -7.06
C ILE A 40 3.86 2.30 -6.58
N LEU A 41 3.25 1.55 -7.51
CA LEU A 41 2.30 0.49 -7.16
C LEU A 41 2.95 -0.64 -6.36
N ARG A 42 4.22 -0.97 -6.61
CA ARG A 42 4.97 -1.97 -5.83
C ARG A 42 5.35 -1.45 -4.45
N GLU A 43 5.88 -0.23 -4.37
CA GLU A 43 6.26 0.42 -3.10
C GLU A 43 5.06 0.51 -2.16
N ARG A 44 3.89 0.84 -2.70
CA ARG A 44 2.62 0.91 -1.97
C ARG A 44 1.89 -0.43 -1.82
N ARG A 45 2.45 -1.51 -2.37
CA ARG A 45 1.86 -2.86 -2.35
C ARG A 45 0.43 -2.91 -2.87
N LEU A 46 0.10 -2.04 -3.84
CA LEU A 46 -1.21 -1.97 -4.49
C LEU A 46 -1.42 -3.04 -5.57
N VAL A 47 -0.33 -3.69 -6.00
CA VAL A 47 -0.34 -4.81 -6.95
C VAL A 47 0.48 -5.97 -6.38
N ASP A 48 -0.06 -7.18 -6.47
CA ASP A 48 0.64 -8.40 -6.06
C ASP A 48 1.66 -8.80 -7.13
N THR A 49 2.94 -8.47 -6.90
CA THR A 49 4.05 -8.93 -7.76
C THR A 49 4.58 -10.32 -7.40
N GLY A 50 3.79 -11.14 -6.69
CA GLY A 50 4.17 -12.49 -6.30
C GLY A 50 5.05 -12.53 -5.04
N ASN A 51 4.43 -12.49 -3.87
CA ASN A 51 4.76 -13.37 -2.74
C ASN A 51 3.63 -13.31 -1.69
N PRO A 52 2.66 -14.24 -1.70
CA PRO A 52 1.63 -14.31 -0.66
C PRO A 52 2.18 -14.76 0.72
N SER A 53 3.47 -15.10 0.84
CA SER A 53 4.10 -15.64 2.06
C SER A 53 5.00 -14.65 2.82
N GLY A 54 4.95 -13.35 2.53
CA GLY A 54 5.63 -12.36 3.38
C GLY A 54 4.96 -12.29 4.76
N ALA A 55 5.66 -12.73 5.81
CA ALA A 55 5.20 -12.88 7.20
C ALA A 55 4.69 -11.60 7.91
N ASP A 56 4.36 -10.54 7.19
CA ASP A 56 4.15 -9.19 7.70
C ASP A 56 2.80 -8.62 7.27
N ARG A 57 1.71 -9.40 7.43
CA ARG A 57 0.34 -8.86 7.30
C ARG A 57 -0.54 -9.07 8.53
N ARG A 58 -0.08 -9.76 9.57
CA ARG A 58 -0.77 -9.78 10.87
C ARG A 58 0.23 -9.86 12.02
N LYS A 59 0.84 -8.73 12.37
CA LYS A 59 0.90 -8.42 13.81
C LYS A 59 -0.52 -8.12 14.26
N ALA A 60 -1.33 -9.18 14.34
CA ALA A 60 -2.45 -9.18 15.25
C ALA A 60 -1.80 -9.00 16.62
N ASN A 61 -1.90 -7.77 17.11
CA ASN A 61 -1.72 -7.42 18.50
C ASN A 61 -2.64 -8.35 19.32
N GLN A 62 -2.18 -9.56 19.64
CA GLN A 62 -2.69 -10.29 20.78
C GLN A 62 -1.88 -9.77 21.97
N PRO A 63 -2.48 -9.00 22.88
CA PRO A 63 -1.88 -8.85 24.19
C PRO A 63 -1.86 -10.25 24.80
N ALA A 64 -0.66 -10.80 24.98
CA ALA A 64 -0.48 -11.98 25.82
C ALA A 64 -0.90 -11.58 27.24
N ASP A 65 -2.14 -11.95 27.56
CA ASP A 65 -2.76 -11.86 28.87
C ASP A 65 -1.82 -12.45 29.92
N LYS A 66 -1.36 -11.61 30.85
CA LYS A 66 -0.65 -12.04 32.05
C LYS A 66 -1.69 -12.43 33.10
N SER A 67 -2.15 -13.68 33.04
CA SER A 67 -2.92 -14.33 34.10
C SER A 67 -2.57 -15.82 34.08
N GLY A 68 -2.13 -16.50 35.14
CA GLY A 68 -1.94 -16.15 36.53
C GLY A 68 -1.49 -17.40 37.32
N LYS A 69 -1.06 -17.12 38.55
CA LYS A 69 -0.98 -17.98 39.74
C LYS A 69 0.00 -19.16 39.76
#